data_AF-A0A5Q4ZD63-F1
#
_entry.id   AF-A0A5Q4ZD63-F1
#
_cell.length_a   1.000
_cell.length_b   1.000
_cell.length_c   1.000
_cell.angle_alpha   90.00
_cell.angle_beta   90.00
_cell.angle_gamma   90.00
#
_symmetry.space_group_name_H-M   'P 1'
#
loop_
_entity.id
_entity.type
_entity.pdbx_description
1 polymer ?
#
loop_
_entity_poly.entity_id
_entity_poly.type
_entity_poly.pdbx_seq_one_letter_code
_entity_poly.pdbx_strand_id
1 'polypeptide(L)'
;MKLPKFTPPSLADLRKWWSKHRREREVQTLILEVQYLRLLLLDLREMADDGVRLAREADKRLVGRDSPIMGLRIRLAQEVLRIGEIDDTPPLDAPRSVREYQRPAEALAYERGEMMRRRKRQTAP
;
A
#
# COMPACT_ATOMS: atom_id res chain seq x y z
N MET A 1 -4.25 -1.43 -32.92
CA MET A 1 -3.34 -0.47 -32.26
C MET A 1 -2.41 -1.26 -31.33
N LYS A 2 -1.08 -1.25 -31.53
CA LYS A 2 -0.15 -1.83 -30.54
C LYS A 2 0.20 -0.72 -29.55
N LEU A 3 -0.29 -0.82 -28.32
CA LEU A 3 0.14 0.08 -27.27
C LEU A 3 1.65 -0.12 -27.03
N PRO A 4 2.40 0.96 -26.73
CA PRO A 4 3.79 0.83 -26.34
C PRO A 4 3.90 -0.08 -25.11
N LYS A 5 5.07 -0.70 -24.94
CA LYS A 5 5.34 -1.50 -23.74
C LYS A 5 5.16 -0.59 -22.51
N PHE A 6 4.14 -0.89 -21.71
CA PHE A 6 3.84 -0.13 -20.51
C PHE A 6 4.62 -0.72 -19.34
N THR A 7 5.55 0.07 -18.81
CA THR A 7 6.23 -0.23 -17.55
C THR A 7 5.54 0.56 -16.45
N PRO A 8 4.97 -0.10 -15.42
CA PRO A 8 4.29 0.61 -14.34
C PRO A 8 5.32 1.45 -13.57
N PRO A 9 4.96 2.66 -13.09
CA PRO A 9 5.88 3.50 -12.33
C PRO A 9 6.26 2.83 -11.00
N SER A 10 7.49 2.95 -10.53
CA SER A 10 7.85 2.45 -9.19
C SER A 10 7.21 3.30 -8.08
N LEU A 11 7.16 2.80 -6.84
CA LEU A 11 6.77 3.60 -5.68
C LEU A 11 7.63 4.87 -5.52
N ALA A 12 8.94 4.76 -5.81
CA ALA A 12 9.86 5.89 -5.82
C ALA A 12 9.51 6.93 -6.91
N ASP A 13 9.10 6.48 -8.10
CA ASP A 13 8.65 7.37 -9.18
C ASP A 13 7.40 8.13 -8.76
N LEU A 14 6.41 7.44 -8.17
CA LEU A 14 5.17 8.07 -7.70
C LEU A 14 5.45 9.15 -6.63
N ARG A 15 6.39 8.91 -5.71
CA ARG A 15 6.83 9.91 -4.71
C ARG A 15 7.54 11.11 -5.32
N LYS A 16 8.41 10.85 -6.30
CA LYS A 16 9.10 11.90 -7.06
C LYS A 16 8.08 12.76 -7.80
N TRP A 17 7.09 12.14 -8.44
CA TRP A 17 6.02 12.84 -9.15
C TRP A 17 5.12 13.62 -8.21
N TRP A 18 4.74 13.05 -7.06
CA TRP A 18 3.97 13.75 -6.03
C TRP A 18 4.65 15.06 -5.60
N SER A 19 5.97 15.00 -5.37
CA SER A 19 6.76 16.17 -4.98
C SER A 19 6.95 17.17 -6.12
N LYS A 20 7.07 16.70 -7.36
CA LYS A 20 7.24 17.54 -8.56
C LYS A 20 5.95 18.25 -8.97
N HIS A 21 4.80 17.59 -8.84
CA HIS A 21 3.51 18.04 -9.35
C HIS A 21 2.59 18.59 -8.23
N ARG A 22 3.17 19.28 -7.23
CA ARG A 22 2.44 19.77 -6.05
C ARG A 22 1.25 20.70 -6.32
N ARG A 23 1.20 21.32 -7.51
CA ARG A 23 0.16 22.27 -7.91
C ARG A 23 -0.84 21.68 -8.92
N GLU A 24 -0.65 20.44 -9.33
CA GLU A 24 -1.49 19.76 -10.33
C GLU A 24 -2.35 18.71 -9.62
N ARG A 25 -3.57 19.11 -9.25
CA ARG A 25 -4.46 18.31 -8.40
C ARG A 25 -4.90 17.02 -9.09
N GLU A 26 -5.07 17.05 -10.39
CA GLU A 26 -5.46 15.91 -11.21
C GLU A 26 -4.36 14.84 -11.20
N VAL A 27 -3.11 15.26 -11.31
CA VAL A 27 -1.95 14.36 -11.24
C VAL A 27 -1.83 13.74 -9.85
N GLN A 28 -2.01 14.55 -8.79
CA GLN A 28 -2.03 14.04 -7.41
C GLN A 28 -3.15 13.00 -7.20
N THR A 29 -4.34 13.27 -7.72
CA THR A 29 -5.48 12.34 -7.63
C THR A 29 -5.17 11.03 -8.34
N LEU A 30 -4.60 11.09 -9.55
CA LEU A 30 -4.20 9.91 -10.30
C LEU A 30 -3.12 9.10 -9.57
N ILE A 31 -2.14 9.76 -8.94
CA ILE A 31 -1.12 9.08 -8.14
C ILE A 31 -1.76 8.34 -6.96
N LEU A 32 -2.68 8.98 -6.24
CA LEU A 32 -3.39 8.34 -5.12
C LEU A 32 -4.24 7.15 -5.58
N GLU A 33 -4.93 7.29 -6.71
CA GLU A 33 -5.73 6.19 -7.30
C GLU A 33 -4.83 5.01 -7.68
N VAL A 34 -3.68 5.27 -8.30
CA VAL A 34 -2.69 4.22 -8.61
C VAL A 34 -2.24 3.50 -7.34
N GLN A 35 -2.00 4.23 -6.25
CA GLN A 35 -1.60 3.61 -4.98
C GLN A 35 -2.73 2.82 -4.33
N TYR A 36 -3.95 3.36 -4.34
CA TYR A 36 -5.13 2.66 -3.86
C TYR A 36 -5.30 1.32 -4.58
N LEU A 37 -5.21 1.30 -5.91
CA LEU A 37 -5.33 0.08 -6.71
C LEU A 37 -4.23 -0.94 -6.42
N ARG A 38 -3.02 -0.49 -6.06
CA ARG A 38 -1.93 -1.40 -5.66
C ARG A 38 -2.16 -2.03 -4.30
N LEU A 39 -2.66 -1.25 -3.33
CA LEU A 39 -3.05 -1.78 -2.02
C LEU A 39 -4.20 -2.79 -2.18
N LEU A 40 -5.21 -2.45 -2.98
CA LEU A 40 -6.31 -3.37 -3.31
C LEU A 40 -5.80 -4.67 -3.95
N LEU A 41 -4.78 -4.61 -4.81
CA LEU A 41 -4.16 -5.80 -5.39
C LEU A 41 -3.52 -6.70 -4.32
N LEU A 42 -2.86 -6.12 -3.31
CA LEU A 42 -2.31 -6.89 -2.17
C LEU A 42 -3.44 -7.56 -1.38
N ASP A 43 -4.50 -6.82 -1.07
CA ASP A 43 -5.65 -7.36 -0.34
C ASP A 43 -6.31 -8.52 -1.11
N LEU A 44 -6.50 -8.36 -2.42
CA LEU A 44 -7.05 -9.41 -3.28
C LEU A 44 -6.16 -10.65 -3.30
N ARG A 45 -4.83 -10.47 -3.28
CA ARG A 45 -3.89 -11.59 -3.20
C ARG A 45 -4.02 -12.31 -1.87
N GLU A 46 -4.10 -11.59 -0.77
CA GLU A 46 -4.28 -12.17 0.57
C GLU A 46 -5.59 -12.97 0.64
N MET A 47 -6.71 -12.40 0.18
CA MET A 47 -7.99 -13.10 0.11
C MET A 47 -7.93 -14.36 -0.77
N ALA A 48 -7.19 -14.32 -1.88
CA ALA A 48 -6.99 -15.49 -2.73
C ALA A 48 -6.12 -16.57 -2.06
N ASP A 49 -5.07 -16.17 -1.33
CA ASP A 49 -4.22 -17.08 -0.56
C ASP A 49 -5.04 -17.78 0.55
N ASP A 50 -5.89 -17.03 1.26
CA ASP A 50 -6.83 -17.58 2.25
C ASP A 50 -7.87 -18.50 1.61
N GLY A 51 -8.43 -18.11 0.47
CA GLY A 51 -9.36 -18.94 -0.29
C GLY A 51 -8.72 -20.28 -0.69
N VAL A 52 -7.45 -20.28 -1.11
CA VAL A 52 -6.70 -21.52 -1.42
C VAL A 52 -6.50 -22.36 -0.17
N ARG A 53 -6.18 -21.74 0.97
CA ARG A 53 -6.02 -22.44 2.25
C ARG A 53 -7.32 -23.13 2.65
N LEU A 54 -8.45 -22.42 2.66
CA LEU A 54 -9.77 -22.96 2.97
C LEU A 54 -10.21 -24.04 1.98
N ALA A 55 -9.98 -23.85 0.67
CA ALA A 55 -10.30 -24.85 -0.34
C ALA A 55 -9.49 -26.14 -0.13
N ARG A 56 -8.22 -26.02 0.24
CA ARG A 56 -7.35 -27.17 0.53
C ARG A 56 -7.79 -27.93 1.80
N GLU A 57 -8.27 -27.22 2.81
CA GLU A 57 -8.83 -27.79 4.03
C GLU A 57 -10.13 -28.55 3.74
N ALA A 58 -10.98 -28.02 2.85
CA ALA A 58 -12.25 -28.64 2.47
C ALA A 58 -12.08 -29.85 1.53
N ASP A 59 -11.36 -29.69 0.42
CA ASP A 59 -11.03 -30.77 -0.52
C ASP A 59 -9.77 -30.41 -1.34
N LYS A 60 -8.72 -31.22 -1.18
CA LYS A 60 -7.43 -31.05 -1.88
C LYS A 60 -7.55 -31.07 -3.41
N ARG A 61 -8.61 -31.66 -3.97
CA ARG A 61 -8.83 -31.68 -5.43
C ARG A 61 -9.20 -30.30 -5.98
N LEU A 62 -9.75 -29.41 -5.14
CA LEU A 62 -10.12 -28.05 -5.53
C LEU A 62 -8.93 -27.13 -5.79
N VAL A 63 -7.73 -27.50 -5.33
CA VAL A 63 -6.48 -26.71 -5.47
C VAL A 63 -5.49 -27.33 -6.45
N GLY A 64 -5.99 -28.11 -7.42
CA GLY A 64 -5.18 -28.65 -8.52
C GLY A 64 -4.54 -27.56 -9.37
N ARG A 65 -3.52 -27.94 -10.17
CA ARG A 65 -2.74 -27.01 -11.03
C ARG A 65 -3.64 -26.18 -11.96
N ASP A 66 -4.69 -26.78 -12.49
CA ASP A 66 -5.62 -26.15 -13.44
C ASP A 66 -6.87 -25.57 -12.75
N SER A 67 -6.89 -25.54 -11.41
CA SER A 67 -8.02 -24.96 -10.68
C SER A 67 -8.09 -23.45 -10.90
N PRO A 68 -9.30 -22.88 -11.07
CA PRO A 68 -9.47 -21.43 -11.23
C PRO A 68 -8.87 -20.61 -10.10
N ILE A 69 -8.92 -21.12 -8.86
CA ILE A 69 -8.38 -20.43 -7.68
C ILE A 69 -6.85 -20.38 -7.68
N MET A 70 -6.18 -21.44 -8.13
CA MET A 70 -4.73 -21.41 -8.34
C MET A 70 -4.35 -20.50 -9.51
N GLY A 71 -5.14 -20.50 -10.59
CA GLY A 71 -4.97 -19.58 -11.70
C GLY A 71 -5.07 -18.10 -11.28
N LEU A 72 -6.07 -17.77 -10.45
CA LEU A 72 -6.23 -16.43 -9.86
C LEU A 72 -5.02 -16.06 -8.99
N ARG A 73 -4.63 -16.93 -8.06
CA ARG A 73 -3.49 -16.74 -7.17
C ARG A 73 -2.19 -16.45 -7.95
N ILE A 74 -1.92 -17.22 -9.01
CA ILE A 74 -0.74 -17.05 -9.86
C ILE A 74 -0.79 -15.69 -10.56
N ARG A 75 -1.93 -15.30 -11.15
CA ARG A 75 -2.07 -14.02 -11.83
C ARG A 75 -1.86 -12.83 -10.89
N LEU A 76 -2.42 -12.89 -9.69
CA LEU A 76 -2.23 -11.85 -8.66
C LEU A 76 -0.75 -11.76 -8.24
N ALA A 77 -0.09 -12.89 -8.02
CA ALA A 77 1.34 -12.92 -7.69
C ALA A 77 2.22 -12.34 -8.82
N GLN A 78 1.92 -12.67 -10.08
CA GLN A 78 2.62 -12.10 -11.24
C GLN A 78 2.44 -10.58 -11.32
N GLU A 79 1.25 -10.08 -11.02
CA GLU A 79 0.96 -8.66 -11.08
C GLU A 79 1.66 -7.89 -9.94
N VAL A 80 1.70 -8.45 -8.72
CA VAL A 80 2.49 -7.91 -7.61
C VAL A 80 3.97 -7.86 -7.98
N LEU A 81 4.52 -8.93 -8.57
CA LEU A 81 5.90 -8.95 -9.05
C LEU A 81 6.16 -7.93 -10.16
N ARG A 82 5.21 -7.73 -11.07
CA ARG A 82 5.30 -6.77 -12.18
C ARG A 82 5.35 -5.33 -11.71
N ILE A 83 4.61 -5.00 -10.65
CA ILE A 83 4.54 -3.65 -10.06
C ILE A 83 5.73 -3.39 -9.11
N GLY A 84 6.23 -4.44 -8.45
CA GLY A 84 7.35 -4.35 -7.51
C GLY A 84 6.88 -3.91 -6.13
N GLU A 85 7.64 -3.00 -5.51
CA GLU A 85 7.30 -2.47 -4.18
C GLU A 85 5.99 -1.67 -4.24
N ILE A 86 5.01 -2.09 -3.44
CA ILE A 86 3.67 -1.50 -3.38
C ILE A 86 3.53 -0.61 -2.15
N ASP A 87 3.88 -1.15 -0.99
CA ASP A 87 3.79 -0.48 0.30
C ASP A 87 5.11 -0.65 1.04
N ASP A 88 5.70 0.46 1.45
CA ASP A 88 6.88 0.54 2.30
C ASP A 88 6.54 1.15 3.67
N THR A 89 5.24 1.24 3.98
CA THR A 89 4.76 1.57 5.32
C THR A 89 5.33 0.54 6.28
N PRO A 90 6.13 0.96 7.28
CA PRO A 90 6.69 0.05 8.25
C PRO A 90 5.56 -0.70 8.96
N PRO A 91 5.72 -2.01 9.23
CA PRO A 91 4.75 -2.77 10.00
C PRO A 91 4.36 -2.06 11.30
N LEU A 92 3.16 -2.34 11.81
CA LEU A 92 2.74 -1.75 13.08
C LEU A 92 3.65 -2.13 14.28
N ASP A 93 4.53 -3.10 14.10
CA ASP A 93 5.49 -3.54 15.10
C ASP A 93 6.90 -3.00 14.86
N ALA A 94 7.07 -2.13 13.85
CA ALA A 94 8.34 -1.49 13.57
C ALA A 94 8.79 -0.62 14.76
N PRO A 95 10.10 -0.60 15.08
CA PRO A 95 10.65 0.24 16.12
C PRO A 95 10.20 1.70 15.96
N ARG A 96 9.91 2.36 17.08
CA ARG A 96 9.41 3.74 17.11
C ARG A 96 10.28 4.71 16.31
N SER A 97 11.60 4.50 16.30
CA SER A 97 12.56 5.26 15.49
C SER A 97 12.20 5.23 14.00
N VAL A 98 11.87 4.06 13.44
CA VAL A 98 11.53 3.89 12.01
C VAL A 98 10.25 4.64 11.65
N ARG A 99 9.26 4.66 12.56
CA ARG A 99 7.98 5.37 12.38
C ARG A 99 8.11 6.89 12.46
N GLU A 100 9.07 7.40 13.24
CA GLU A 100 9.29 8.83 13.41
C GLU A 100 9.99 9.47 12.20
N TYR A 101 10.84 8.74 11.47
CA TYR A 101 11.55 9.27 10.29
C TYR A 101 10.67 9.52 9.06
N GLN A 102 9.55 8.81 8.92
CA GLN A 102 8.65 8.98 7.77
C GLN A 102 7.57 10.04 7.98
N ARG A 103 7.41 10.57 9.20
CA ARG A 103 6.46 11.65 9.44
C ARG A 103 7.03 12.96 8.90
N PRO A 104 6.33 13.68 8.01
CA PRO A 104 6.78 15.00 7.58
C PRO A 104 6.96 15.89 8.82
N ALA A 105 8.06 16.65 8.85
CA ALA A 105 8.45 17.45 10.03
C ALA A 105 7.32 18.37 10.55
N GLU A 106 6.45 18.81 9.63
CA GLU A 106 5.25 19.61 9.90
C GLU A 106 4.21 18.84 10.74
N ALA A 107 3.98 17.56 10.46
CA ALA A 107 3.07 16.71 11.23
C ALA A 107 3.58 16.48 12.66
N LEU A 108 4.89 16.24 12.82
CA LEU A 108 5.53 16.10 14.14
C LEU A 108 5.52 17.41 14.95
N ALA A 109 5.58 18.56 14.28
CA ALA A 109 5.48 19.86 14.91
C ALA A 109 4.03 20.14 15.38
N TYR A 110 3.05 19.81 14.55
CA TYR A 110 1.63 19.94 14.88
C TYR A 110 1.24 19.09 16.10
N GLU A 111 1.61 17.81 16.12
CA GLU A 111 1.30 16.91 17.23
C GLU A 111 1.97 17.33 18.54
N ARG A 112 3.23 17.82 18.48
CA ARG A 112 3.90 18.42 19.64
C ARG A 112 3.17 19.65 20.15
N GLY A 113 2.69 20.50 19.24
CA GLY A 113 1.87 21.67 19.58
C GLY A 113 0.55 21.29 20.25
N GLU A 114 -0.13 20.27 19.74
CA GLU A 114 -1.39 19.76 20.32
C GLU A 114 -1.20 19.11 21.70
N MET A 115 -0.12 18.33 21.90
CA MET A 115 0.21 17.79 23.22
C MET A 115 0.50 18.90 24.24
N MET A 116 1.25 19.93 23.85
CA MET A 116 1.53 21.10 24.69
C MET A 116 0.24 21.84 25.09
N ARG A 117 -0.70 22.01 24.13
CA ARG A 117 -2.01 22.62 24.38
C ARG A 117 -2.88 21.78 25.31
N ARG A 118 -2.91 20.45 25.12
CA ARG A 118 -3.63 19.53 26.01
C ARG A 118 -3.07 19.57 27.44
N ARG A 119 -1.75 19.56 27.60
CA ARG A 119 -1.10 19.70 28.92
C ARG A 119 -1.45 21.03 29.57
N LYS A 120 -1.38 22.15 28.84
CA LYS A 120 -1.79 23.47 29.36
C LYS A 120 -3.25 23.54 29.78
N ARG A 121 -4.16 22.82 29.10
CA ARG A 121 -5.57 22.73 29.48
C ARG A 121 -5.82 21.87 30.72
N GLN A 122 -4.95 20.90 30.99
CA GLN A 122 -5.03 20.04 32.19
C GLN A 122 -4.37 20.68 33.43
N THR A 123 -3.48 21.66 33.24
CA THR A 123 -2.82 22.39 34.33
C THR A 123 -3.36 23.81 34.54
N ALA A 124 -4.45 24.18 33.87
CA ALA A 124 -5.16 25.41 34.17
C ALA A 124 -6.08 25.16 35.39
N PRO A 125 -5.99 25.97 36.46
CA PRO A 125 -6.77 25.81 37.69
C PRO A 125 -8.27 26.06 37.48
#